data_AF-A0A4C2E0C9-F1
#
_entry.id   AF-A0A4C2E0C9-F1
#
_cell.length_a   1.000
_cell.length_b   1.000
_cell.length_c   1.000
_cell.angle_alpha   90.00
_cell.angle_beta   90.00
_cell.angle_gamma   90.00
#
_symmetry.space_group_name_H-M   'P 1'
#
loop_
_entity.id
_entity.type
_entity.pdbx_description
1 polymer ?
#
loop_
_entity_poly.entity_id
_entity_poly.type
_entity_poly.pdbx_seq_one_letter_code
_entity_poly.pdbx_strand_id
1 'polypeptide(L)'
;MSQTDHTASPGQLVTSNTYDWLQLQEGPLRENKQYEVHHSVFKPLDRYAHLSNDPAYEQERKSKHQQTQQKFEYVVSECLDSFKTYHIELSRIKAGSSGSYFVYGRDPQLGPLGVFKPKDEEPYGPLSPKWTKWMHRTFFPCFFGRSCLIPNLGYICESAASLLDERLGLGMVPRTDTIVLESHKFYDQMQTWLFLCGMEPRLQKKLGSFQLFLNNYMDAEEFLSKYPLPGMYRDQPSLNQQLSHRLHNKDQNCSTESQDKFEWTEVNLTKFRLELEKLIILDYIMRNTDRGLDNWMVKLVPIHKKKGISWEFHLAAIDNGLTFPWKHPDEWRSYPYGWLYLPVHMLAQPFSESTRRHFLPLLTSEKWWSESYKEFTSLFSRDSDFKIRMWRKQWAVLKGQAYNVVETLRDIRQGPLELVRRTRCLVLDEKMQVPLAVPILNTAINERIPVQAGSPMNLYSSAPVVNEVAHQRDDDHKHSMPQFASKTVIIEHLQVVTNTPVLTWC
;
A
#
# COMPACT_ATOMS: atom_id res chain seq x y z
N MET A 1 6.53 1.96 -49.31
CA MET A 1 5.09 1.63 -49.23
C MET A 1 4.43 2.68 -48.36
N SER A 2 3.35 3.25 -48.87
CA SER A 2 2.72 4.52 -48.47
C SER A 2 2.37 4.62 -46.98
N GLN A 3 2.70 5.76 -46.37
CA GLN A 3 1.99 6.30 -45.22
C GLN A 3 0.57 6.68 -45.68
N THR A 4 -0.43 6.37 -44.87
CA THR A 4 -1.78 6.93 -44.99
C THR A 4 -2.16 7.52 -43.64
N ASP A 5 -2.28 8.85 -43.63
CA ASP A 5 -2.80 9.65 -42.54
C ASP A 5 -4.26 9.31 -42.27
N HIS A 6 -4.59 9.05 -41.01
CA HIS A 6 -5.96 9.11 -40.52
C HIS A 6 -6.12 10.36 -39.67
N THR A 7 -6.78 11.36 -40.26
CA THR A 7 -7.29 12.56 -39.61
C THR A 7 -8.37 12.17 -38.60
N ALA A 8 -8.16 12.47 -37.32
CA ALA A 8 -9.17 12.35 -36.27
C ALA A 8 -9.80 13.72 -36.00
N SER A 9 -11.13 13.77 -36.00
CA SER A 9 -11.95 14.96 -35.75
C SER A 9 -11.81 15.50 -34.31
N PRO A 10 -11.93 16.81 -34.08
CA PRO A 10 -11.77 17.41 -32.75
C PRO A 10 -13.09 17.34 -31.98
N GLY A 11 -13.22 16.45 -30.99
CA GLY A 11 -14.44 16.39 -30.20
C GLY A 11 -14.64 15.20 -29.26
N GLN A 12 -13.59 14.64 -28.67
CA GLN A 12 -13.73 13.67 -27.57
C GLN A 12 -12.47 13.68 -26.69
N LEU A 13 -12.49 14.49 -25.64
CA LEU A 13 -11.46 14.52 -24.60
C LEU A 13 -12.17 14.33 -23.25
N VAL A 14 -12.27 13.06 -22.85
CA VAL A 14 -11.97 12.50 -21.51
C VAL A 14 -12.23 11.00 -21.69
N THR A 15 -11.19 10.24 -22.05
CA THR A 15 -11.23 8.78 -21.89
C THR A 15 -10.49 8.43 -20.60
N SER A 16 -11.27 8.18 -19.55
CA SER A 16 -10.86 7.38 -18.41
C SER A 16 -10.53 5.96 -18.91
N ASN A 17 -9.28 5.73 -19.34
CA ASN A 17 -8.60 4.43 -19.50
C ASN A 17 -7.36 4.56 -20.40
N THR A 18 -6.41 5.43 -20.05
CA THR A 18 -5.20 5.66 -20.85
C THR A 18 -4.17 4.52 -20.80
N TYR A 19 -4.49 3.36 -20.20
CA TYR A 19 -3.57 2.23 -20.05
C TYR A 19 -4.15 0.86 -20.42
N ASP A 20 -5.26 0.77 -21.15
CA ASP A 20 -5.78 -0.53 -21.63
C ASP A 20 -4.80 -1.25 -22.57
N TRP A 21 -3.92 -0.52 -23.27
CA TRP A 21 -2.90 -1.11 -24.15
C TRP A 21 -1.73 -1.76 -23.39
N LEU A 22 -1.50 -1.41 -22.11
CA LEU A 22 -0.52 -2.08 -21.24
C LEU A 22 -1.09 -3.33 -20.55
N GLN A 23 -2.41 -3.50 -20.55
CA GLN A 23 -3.07 -4.69 -19.98
C GLN A 23 -3.03 -5.91 -20.92
N LEU A 24 -2.52 -5.78 -22.15
CA LEU A 24 -2.53 -6.84 -23.17
C LEU A 24 -1.44 -7.92 -23.02
N GLN A 25 -0.68 -7.96 -21.92
CA GLN A 25 0.10 -9.16 -21.60
C GLN A 25 -0.82 -10.20 -20.94
N GLU A 26 -1.12 -11.30 -21.64
CA GLU A 26 -2.05 -12.33 -21.17
C GLU A 26 -1.62 -13.08 -19.87
N GLY A 27 -0.37 -12.92 -19.42
CA GLY A 27 0.20 -13.65 -18.29
C GLY A 27 -0.40 -13.30 -16.91
N PRO A 28 -0.36 -12.03 -16.47
CA PRO A 28 -0.88 -11.60 -15.16
C PRO A 28 -2.41 -11.74 -15.03
N LEU A 29 -3.15 -11.53 -16.12
CA LEU A 29 -4.62 -11.58 -16.13
C LEU A 29 -5.19 -12.99 -15.88
N ARG A 30 -4.49 -14.05 -16.32
CA ARG A 30 -4.90 -15.45 -16.07
C ARG A 30 -4.76 -15.83 -14.59
N GLU A 31 -3.71 -15.36 -13.90
CA GLU A 31 -3.55 -15.57 -12.45
C GLU A 31 -4.57 -14.79 -11.62
N ASN A 32 -4.98 -13.60 -12.08
CA ASN A 32 -5.96 -12.75 -11.39
C ASN A 32 -7.36 -13.38 -11.27
N LYS A 33 -7.73 -14.26 -12.20
CA LYS A 33 -9.04 -14.95 -12.16
C LYS A 33 -9.09 -16.12 -11.17
N GLN A 34 -7.95 -16.61 -10.67
CA GLN A 34 -7.86 -17.85 -9.87
C GLN A 34 -7.15 -17.66 -8.52
N TYR A 35 -7.31 -16.49 -7.89
CA TYR A 35 -6.82 -16.25 -6.53
C TYR A 35 -7.94 -16.47 -5.52
N GLU A 36 -8.11 -17.72 -5.08
CA GLU A 36 -9.07 -18.13 -4.05
C GLU A 36 -8.28 -18.70 -2.86
N VAL A 37 -8.33 -18.04 -1.70
CA VAL A 37 -7.70 -18.51 -0.46
C VAL A 37 -8.60 -19.57 0.16
N HIS A 38 -8.06 -20.76 0.40
CA HIS A 38 -8.81 -21.88 1.01
C HIS A 38 -8.34 -22.18 2.44
N HIS A 39 -7.06 -21.94 2.74
CA HIS A 39 -6.55 -22.04 4.10
C HIS A 39 -5.75 -20.78 4.42
N SER A 40 -6.35 -19.89 5.22
CA SER A 40 -5.70 -18.66 5.65
C SER A 40 -5.05 -18.77 7.03
N VAL A 41 -3.90 -18.12 7.21
CA VAL A 41 -3.28 -17.91 8.54
C VAL A 41 -4.02 -16.84 9.34
N PHE A 42 -4.81 -15.99 8.69
CA PHE A 42 -5.56 -14.90 9.30
C PHE A 42 -6.90 -15.38 9.84
N LYS A 43 -6.87 -16.12 10.95
CA LYS A 43 -8.10 -16.66 11.55
C LYS A 43 -9.00 -15.54 12.11
N PRO A 44 -10.30 -15.50 11.74
CA PRO A 44 -11.27 -14.58 12.35
C PRO A 44 -11.39 -14.80 13.86
N LEU A 45 -11.76 -13.74 14.57
CA LEU A 45 -12.14 -13.80 15.98
C LEU A 45 -13.64 -13.61 16.08
N ASP A 46 -14.34 -14.53 16.74
CA ASP A 46 -15.80 -14.54 16.85
C ASP A 46 -16.36 -13.18 17.30
N ARG A 47 -15.68 -12.54 18.26
CA ARG A 47 -16.04 -11.20 18.80
C ARG A 47 -16.14 -10.11 17.72
N TYR A 48 -15.36 -10.20 16.64
CA TYR A 48 -15.28 -9.18 15.59
C TYR A 48 -15.77 -9.70 14.23
N ALA A 49 -16.08 -10.99 14.11
CA ALA A 49 -16.44 -11.64 12.83
C ALA A 49 -17.72 -11.09 12.20
N HIS A 50 -18.68 -10.62 13.00
CA HIS A 50 -19.96 -10.10 12.50
C HIS A 50 -19.84 -8.73 11.79
N LEU A 51 -18.71 -8.04 11.93
CA LEU A 51 -18.51 -6.71 11.36
C LEU A 51 -17.97 -6.74 9.91
N SER A 52 -17.49 -7.88 9.42
CA SER A 52 -16.84 -7.98 8.11
C SER A 52 -17.82 -8.11 6.93
N ASN A 53 -19.08 -8.47 7.19
CA ASN A 53 -20.07 -8.83 6.17
C ASN A 53 -21.28 -7.86 6.12
N ASP A 54 -21.15 -6.65 6.65
CA ASP A 54 -22.23 -5.65 6.57
C ASP A 54 -22.35 -5.11 5.12
N PRO A 55 -23.44 -5.41 4.38
CA PRO A 55 -23.62 -4.93 3.02
C PRO A 55 -23.67 -3.40 2.93
N ALA A 56 -24.14 -2.72 3.99
CA ALA A 56 -24.20 -1.27 4.04
C ALA A 56 -22.79 -0.67 4.10
N TYR A 57 -21.87 -1.28 4.86
CA TYR A 57 -20.47 -0.88 4.90
C TYR A 57 -19.78 -1.05 3.54
N GLU A 58 -19.99 -2.19 2.86
CA GLU A 58 -19.43 -2.40 1.52
C GLU A 58 -19.96 -1.37 0.51
N GLN A 59 -21.25 -1.02 0.59
CA GLN A 59 -21.87 -0.02 -0.28
C GLN A 59 -21.32 1.38 -0.02
N GLU A 60 -21.21 1.79 1.24
CA GLU A 60 -20.64 3.08 1.62
C GLU A 60 -19.17 3.21 1.19
N ARG A 61 -18.39 2.13 1.34
CA ARG A 61 -17.01 2.08 0.88
C ARG A 61 -16.91 2.30 -0.62
N LYS A 62 -17.73 1.60 -1.40
CA LYS A 62 -17.77 1.75 -2.87
C LYS A 62 -18.18 3.15 -3.30
N SER A 63 -19.17 3.76 -2.64
CA SER A 63 -19.57 5.14 -2.96
C SER A 63 -18.47 6.16 -2.63
N LYS A 64 -17.78 6.01 -1.49
CA LYS A 64 -16.66 6.88 -1.11
C LYS A 64 -15.48 6.74 -2.09
N HIS A 65 -15.17 5.52 -2.51
CA HIS A 65 -14.16 5.26 -3.53
C HIS A 65 -14.50 5.99 -4.83
N GLN A 66 -15.73 5.81 -5.34
CA GLN A 66 -16.17 6.42 -6.59
C GLN A 66 -16.11 7.95 -6.53
N GLN A 67 -16.55 8.55 -5.42
CA GLN A 67 -16.48 9.99 -5.21
C GLN A 67 -15.03 10.51 -5.18
N THR A 68 -14.14 9.78 -4.51
CA THR A 68 -12.72 10.14 -4.40
C THR A 68 -12.02 10.04 -5.76
N GLN A 69 -12.35 9.00 -6.52
CA GLN A 69 -11.84 8.79 -7.88
C GLN A 69 -12.31 9.89 -8.83
N GLN A 70 -13.60 10.25 -8.82
CA GLN A 70 -14.13 11.34 -9.64
C GLN A 70 -13.47 12.68 -9.31
N LYS A 71 -13.27 12.97 -8.02
CA LYS A 71 -12.56 14.18 -7.58
C LYS A 71 -11.11 14.19 -8.09
N PHE A 72 -10.42 13.06 -8.02
CA PHE A 72 -9.07 12.92 -8.53
C PHE A 72 -8.99 13.17 -10.04
N GLU A 73 -9.86 12.52 -10.82
CA GLU A 73 -9.93 12.67 -12.27
C GLU A 73 -10.24 14.11 -12.67
N TYR A 74 -11.15 14.77 -11.95
CA TYR A 74 -11.45 16.19 -12.16
C TYR A 74 -10.20 17.06 -11.95
N VAL A 75 -9.49 16.90 -10.83
CA VAL A 75 -8.28 17.68 -10.54
C VAL A 75 -7.19 17.43 -11.59
N VAL A 76 -6.97 16.17 -11.99
CA VAL A 76 -6.03 15.86 -13.07
C VAL A 76 -6.44 16.52 -14.38
N SER A 77 -7.72 16.50 -14.72
CA SER A 77 -8.22 17.17 -15.93
C SER A 77 -8.01 18.69 -15.88
N GLU A 78 -8.18 19.32 -14.72
CA GLU A 78 -7.93 20.74 -14.51
C GLU A 78 -6.44 21.09 -14.68
N CYS A 79 -5.55 20.28 -14.09
CA CYS A 79 -4.11 20.44 -14.28
C CYS A 79 -3.69 20.24 -15.75
N LEU A 80 -4.29 19.29 -16.46
CA LEU A 80 -3.99 19.10 -17.89
C LEU A 80 -4.48 20.27 -18.76
N ASP A 81 -5.62 20.85 -18.43
CA ASP A 81 -6.16 22.06 -19.07
C ASP A 81 -5.28 23.30 -18.79
N SER A 82 -4.74 23.43 -17.57
CA SER A 82 -3.85 24.54 -17.21
C SER A 82 -2.56 24.57 -18.05
N PHE A 83 -1.97 23.40 -18.35
CA PHE A 83 -0.82 23.32 -19.26
C PHE A 83 -1.17 23.74 -20.69
N LYS A 84 -2.29 23.23 -21.22
CA LYS A 84 -2.66 23.37 -22.62
C LYS A 84 -3.20 24.76 -22.96
N THR A 85 -4.09 25.27 -22.12
CA THR A 85 -4.90 26.45 -22.39
C THR A 85 -4.28 27.72 -21.80
N TYR A 86 -3.72 27.60 -20.60
CA TYR A 86 -3.24 28.75 -19.82
C TYR A 86 -1.70 28.83 -19.75
N HIS A 87 -1.00 27.84 -20.32
CA HIS A 87 0.46 27.74 -20.29
C HIS A 87 1.06 27.84 -18.87
N ILE A 88 0.33 27.35 -17.87
CA ILE A 88 0.77 27.32 -16.48
C ILE A 88 1.68 26.10 -16.29
N GLU A 89 2.95 26.35 -15.98
CA GLU A 89 3.99 25.33 -15.87
C GLU A 89 4.18 24.81 -14.44
N LEU A 90 4.79 23.62 -14.33
CA LEU A 90 5.15 22.98 -13.06
C LEU A 90 6.19 23.79 -12.27
N SER A 91 6.14 23.70 -10.94
CA SER A 91 7.20 24.26 -10.07
C SER A 91 7.93 23.18 -9.28
N ARG A 92 9.26 23.14 -9.39
CA ARG A 92 10.07 22.17 -8.65
C ARG A 92 10.06 22.48 -7.15
N ILE A 93 9.84 21.45 -6.33
CA ILE A 93 9.89 21.54 -4.88
C ILE A 93 11.36 21.61 -4.44
N LYS A 94 11.76 22.71 -3.78
CA LYS A 94 13.16 22.94 -3.36
C LYS A 94 13.54 22.14 -2.11
N ALA A 95 12.58 21.90 -1.21
CA ALA A 95 12.75 21.08 -0.02
C ALA A 95 12.32 19.65 -0.34
N GLY A 96 13.29 18.74 -0.52
CA GLY A 96 13.00 17.33 -0.80
C GLY A 96 13.98 16.66 -1.76
N SER A 97 13.67 15.43 -2.15
CA SER A 97 14.42 14.73 -3.20
C SER A 97 14.35 15.51 -4.52
N SER A 98 15.40 15.43 -5.33
CA SER A 98 15.60 16.28 -6.51
C SER A 98 14.61 16.06 -7.68
N GLY A 99 13.45 15.42 -7.48
CA GLY A 99 12.52 15.05 -8.54
C GLY A 99 11.05 15.11 -8.10
N SER A 100 10.61 16.21 -7.49
CA SER A 100 9.20 16.42 -7.12
C SER A 100 8.73 17.80 -7.54
N TYR A 101 7.48 17.89 -7.99
CA TYR A 101 6.92 19.07 -8.64
C TYR A 101 5.55 19.41 -8.09
N PHE A 102 5.30 20.67 -7.80
CA PHE A 102 3.97 21.23 -7.63
C PHE A 102 3.30 21.39 -8.98
N VAL A 103 2.05 20.93 -9.06
CA VAL A 103 1.16 21.05 -10.21
C VAL A 103 0.01 21.98 -9.84
N TYR A 104 -0.35 22.89 -10.74
CA TYR A 104 -1.34 23.93 -10.51
C TYR A 104 -2.58 23.71 -11.36
N GLY A 105 -3.69 24.34 -10.98
CA GLY A 105 -4.92 24.41 -11.77
C GLY A 105 -4.95 25.63 -12.67
N ARG A 106 -6.16 26.08 -13.01
CA ARG A 106 -6.37 27.27 -13.86
C ARG A 106 -5.94 28.57 -13.20
N ASP A 107 -6.03 28.65 -11.87
CA ASP A 107 -5.58 29.78 -11.08
C ASP A 107 -4.43 29.36 -10.16
N PRO A 108 -3.17 29.68 -10.50
CA PRO A 108 -2.01 29.29 -9.70
C PRO A 108 -1.92 30.08 -8.38
N GLN A 109 -2.68 31.18 -8.22
CA GLN A 109 -2.68 31.97 -6.97
C GLN A 109 -3.38 31.22 -5.82
N LEU A 110 -4.29 30.30 -6.14
CA LEU A 110 -4.98 29.46 -5.16
C LEU A 110 -4.06 28.36 -4.56
N GLY A 111 -2.85 28.23 -5.09
CA GLY A 111 -1.88 27.22 -4.67
C GLY A 111 -1.90 25.96 -5.54
N PRO A 112 -1.04 24.99 -5.22
CA PRO A 112 -0.93 23.75 -5.98
C PRO A 112 -2.14 22.84 -5.74
N LEU A 113 -2.53 22.10 -6.78
CA LEU A 113 -3.57 21.07 -6.72
C LEU A 113 -3.01 19.66 -6.49
N GLY A 114 -1.74 19.44 -6.84
CA GLY A 114 -1.09 18.15 -6.67
C GLY A 114 0.42 18.20 -6.63
N VAL A 115 1.01 17.10 -6.18
CA VAL A 115 2.44 16.83 -6.21
C VAL A 115 2.71 15.71 -7.20
N PHE A 116 3.55 15.97 -8.19
CA PHE A 116 3.96 15.01 -9.21
C PHE A 116 5.41 14.56 -9.01
N LYS A 117 5.64 13.24 -9.01
CA LYS A 117 6.97 12.62 -8.89
C LYS A 117 7.22 11.72 -10.11
N PRO A 118 7.99 12.18 -11.12
CA PRO A 118 8.29 11.38 -12.30
C PRO A 118 9.20 10.19 -11.99
N LYS A 119 8.88 9.02 -12.56
CA LYS A 119 9.66 7.76 -12.46
C LYS A 119 11.15 8.02 -12.74
N ASP A 120 11.45 8.71 -13.85
CA ASP A 120 12.83 8.81 -14.36
C ASP A 120 13.75 9.70 -13.52
N GLU A 121 13.21 10.53 -12.62
CA GLU A 121 13.98 11.46 -11.77
C GLU A 121 14.08 11.01 -10.32
N GLU A 122 13.54 9.84 -9.97
CA GLU A 122 13.73 9.24 -8.66
C GLU A 122 15.23 9.10 -8.32
N PRO A 123 15.62 8.96 -7.04
CA PRO A 123 17.03 8.79 -6.63
C PRO A 123 17.78 7.65 -7.33
N TYR A 124 17.07 6.71 -7.96
CA TYR A 124 17.60 5.59 -8.71
C TYR A 124 17.15 5.55 -10.18
N GLY A 125 16.44 6.58 -10.65
CA GLY A 125 16.06 6.75 -12.04
C GLY A 125 17.26 7.08 -12.93
N PRO A 126 17.16 6.83 -14.25
CA PRO A 126 18.24 7.06 -15.21
C PRO A 126 18.72 8.52 -15.25
N LEU A 127 17.84 9.48 -14.90
CA LEU A 127 18.12 10.91 -14.93
C LEU A 127 18.42 11.50 -13.55
N SER A 128 18.66 10.67 -12.52
CA SER A 128 18.91 11.17 -11.17
C SER A 128 20.16 12.08 -11.12
N PRO A 129 20.06 13.31 -10.58
CA PRO A 129 21.22 14.23 -10.45
C PRO A 129 22.34 13.70 -9.53
N LYS A 130 22.07 12.60 -8.80
CA LYS A 130 23.00 11.99 -7.83
C LYS A 130 23.73 10.79 -8.46
N TRP A 131 24.34 10.96 -9.64
CA TRP A 131 25.05 9.92 -10.42
C TRP A 131 26.10 9.13 -9.61
N THR A 132 26.72 9.76 -8.60
CA THR A 132 27.61 9.10 -7.63
C THR A 132 26.96 7.94 -6.88
N LYS A 133 25.63 7.95 -6.65
CA LYS A 133 24.90 6.85 -6.01
C LYS A 133 24.72 5.63 -6.92
N TRP A 134 24.68 5.83 -8.25
CA TRP A 134 24.66 4.72 -9.21
C TRP A 134 26.01 3.99 -9.22
N MET A 135 27.11 4.74 -9.28
CA MET A 135 28.47 4.18 -9.21
C MET A 135 28.70 3.41 -7.90
N HIS A 136 28.26 3.95 -6.76
CA HIS A 136 28.38 3.24 -5.47
C HIS A 136 27.54 1.96 -5.40
N ARG A 137 26.40 1.89 -6.08
CA ARG A 137 25.55 0.68 -6.14
C ARG A 137 26.15 -0.41 -7.05
N THR A 138 26.75 -0.02 -8.18
CA THR A 138 27.35 -0.94 -9.14
C THR A 138 28.60 -1.62 -8.58
N PHE A 139 29.40 -0.92 -7.77
CA PHE A 139 30.65 -1.44 -7.21
C PHE A 139 30.56 -1.88 -5.73
N PHE A 140 29.55 -1.43 -4.96
CA PHE A 140 29.38 -1.76 -3.53
C PHE A 140 27.90 -2.02 -3.14
N PRO A 141 27.24 -3.06 -3.68
CA PRO A 141 25.80 -3.31 -3.52
C PRO A 141 25.37 -3.61 -2.08
N CYS A 142 26.29 -4.05 -1.23
CA CYS A 142 26.06 -4.30 0.19
C CYS A 142 26.28 -3.09 1.11
N PHE A 143 26.79 -1.94 0.62
CA PHE A 143 27.10 -0.78 1.46
C PHE A 143 26.24 0.46 1.18
N PHE A 144 25.51 0.54 0.06
CA PHE A 144 24.79 1.76 -0.34
C PHE A 144 23.38 1.48 -0.91
N GLY A 145 22.38 2.20 -0.38
CA GLY A 145 20.96 2.09 -0.76
C GLY A 145 20.09 1.25 0.18
N ARG A 146 18.80 1.15 -0.16
CA ARG A 146 17.79 0.30 0.50
C ARG A 146 17.65 -1.00 -0.29
N SER A 147 18.54 -1.97 -0.06
CA SER A 147 18.63 -3.23 -0.82
C SER A 147 17.36 -4.11 -0.78
N CYS A 148 16.52 -3.90 0.23
CA CYS A 148 15.22 -4.53 0.39
C CYS A 148 14.12 -3.94 -0.53
N LEU A 149 14.36 -2.81 -1.20
CA LEU A 149 13.43 -2.19 -2.13
C LEU A 149 13.79 -2.51 -3.58
N ILE A 150 12.77 -2.57 -4.43
CA ILE A 150 12.95 -2.66 -5.88
C ILE A 150 13.29 -1.25 -6.41
N PRO A 151 14.39 -1.07 -7.17
CA PRO A 151 14.74 0.24 -7.71
C PRO A 151 13.68 0.78 -8.68
N ASN A 152 13.55 2.11 -8.73
CA ASN A 152 12.73 2.83 -9.73
C ASN A 152 11.23 2.47 -9.71
N LEU A 153 10.73 2.03 -8.55
CA LEU A 153 9.33 1.63 -8.32
C LEU A 153 8.59 2.62 -7.40
N GLY A 154 9.21 3.73 -6.99
CA GLY A 154 8.68 4.61 -5.95
C GLY A 154 7.30 5.17 -6.30
N TYR A 155 7.10 5.58 -7.54
CA TYR A 155 5.82 6.10 -8.04
C TYR A 155 4.66 5.08 -7.97
N ILE A 156 4.95 3.79 -8.17
CA ILE A 156 3.96 2.71 -7.96
C ILE A 156 3.71 2.54 -6.46
N CYS A 157 4.76 2.56 -5.63
CA CYS A 157 4.63 2.46 -4.18
C CYS A 157 3.79 3.61 -3.59
N GLU A 158 3.92 4.83 -4.11
CA GLU A 158 3.08 5.98 -3.74
C GLU A 158 1.59 5.72 -4.03
N SER A 159 1.29 5.20 -5.22
CA SER A 159 -0.08 4.85 -5.63
C SER A 159 -0.60 3.65 -4.82
N ALA A 160 0.27 2.69 -4.51
CA ALA A 160 -0.07 1.50 -3.72
C ALA A 160 -0.33 1.82 -2.26
N ALA A 161 0.33 2.83 -1.69
CA ALA A 161 0.01 3.35 -0.36
C ALA A 161 -1.39 3.97 -0.32
N SER A 162 -1.78 4.72 -1.37
CA SER A 162 -3.15 5.25 -1.49
C SER A 162 -4.17 4.12 -1.66
N LEU A 163 -3.85 3.08 -2.44
CA LEU A 163 -4.69 1.89 -2.55
C LEU A 163 -4.82 1.15 -1.21
N LEU A 164 -3.74 0.99 -0.45
CA LEU A 164 -3.76 0.35 0.85
C LEU A 164 -4.64 1.12 1.85
N ASP A 165 -4.46 2.44 1.91
CA ASP A 165 -5.25 3.34 2.74
C ASP A 165 -6.75 3.18 2.47
N GLU A 166 -7.12 3.13 1.18
CA GLU A 166 -8.49 2.98 0.75
C GLU A 166 -9.06 1.59 1.08
N ARG A 167 -8.28 0.53 0.83
CA ARG A 167 -8.68 -0.85 1.18
C ARG A 167 -8.86 -1.03 2.68
N LEU A 168 -8.09 -0.30 3.49
CA LEU A 168 -8.18 -0.25 4.95
C LEU A 168 -9.19 0.80 5.46
N GLY A 169 -9.72 1.67 4.60
CA GLY A 169 -10.69 2.70 4.97
C GLY A 169 -10.17 3.72 6.00
N LEU A 170 -8.92 4.18 5.86
CA LEU A 170 -8.28 5.06 6.86
C LEU A 170 -8.47 6.55 6.57
N GLY A 171 -8.37 6.96 5.30
CA GLY A 171 -8.45 8.36 4.89
C GLY A 171 -7.21 9.17 5.25
N MET A 172 -6.04 8.55 5.32
CA MET A 172 -4.77 9.15 5.73
C MET A 172 -3.89 9.50 4.53
N VAL A 173 -3.84 8.65 3.50
CA VAL A 173 -3.05 8.92 2.30
C VAL A 173 -3.89 9.74 1.32
N PRO A 174 -3.47 10.96 0.94
CA PRO A 174 -4.17 11.72 -0.10
C PRO A 174 -4.24 10.89 -1.37
N ARG A 175 -5.34 10.97 -2.12
CA ARG A 175 -5.51 10.15 -3.32
C ARG A 175 -4.31 10.32 -4.25
N THR A 176 -3.64 9.20 -4.53
CA THR A 176 -2.47 9.14 -5.40
C THR A 176 -2.67 8.07 -6.45
N ASP A 177 -2.40 8.41 -7.71
CA ASP A 177 -2.35 7.42 -8.79
C ASP A 177 -1.28 7.81 -9.82
N THR A 178 -0.99 6.90 -10.75
CA THR A 178 -0.03 7.09 -11.82
C THR A 178 -0.65 7.87 -12.98
N ILE A 179 0.00 8.97 -13.38
CA ILE A 179 -0.39 9.75 -14.55
C ILE A 179 0.82 10.08 -15.42
N VAL A 180 0.56 10.57 -16.63
CA VAL A 180 1.58 11.12 -17.51
C VAL A 180 1.35 12.62 -17.67
N LEU A 181 2.39 13.40 -17.40
CA LEU A 181 2.41 14.84 -17.60
C LEU A 181 3.45 15.23 -18.65
N GLU A 182 3.20 16.36 -19.31
CA GLU A 182 4.09 16.97 -20.30
C GLU A 182 4.46 18.36 -19.81
N SER A 183 5.77 18.67 -19.73
CA SER A 183 6.25 19.96 -19.22
C SER A 183 7.67 20.25 -19.70
N HIS A 184 7.99 21.55 -19.86
CA HIS A 184 9.35 22.03 -20.13
C HIS A 184 10.20 22.17 -18.86
N LYS A 185 9.59 22.04 -17.67
CA LYS A 185 10.24 22.20 -16.35
C LYS A 185 10.78 20.91 -15.77
N PHE A 186 10.50 19.77 -16.40
CA PHE A 186 11.13 18.51 -16.03
C PHE A 186 12.65 18.59 -16.15
N TYR A 187 13.34 17.81 -15.30
CA TYR A 187 14.79 17.79 -15.32
C TYR A 187 15.29 17.18 -16.63
N ASP A 188 16.17 17.91 -17.32
CA ASP A 188 16.89 17.48 -18.50
C ASP A 188 18.41 17.54 -18.24
N GLN A 189 19.12 16.43 -18.45
CA GLN A 189 20.58 16.40 -18.30
C GLN A 189 21.27 17.33 -19.31
N MET A 190 20.66 17.56 -20.48
CA MET A 190 21.20 18.43 -21.52
C MET A 190 20.72 19.89 -21.37
N GLN A 191 19.88 20.21 -20.38
CA GLN A 191 19.29 21.55 -20.24
C GLN A 191 20.33 22.65 -20.15
N THR A 192 21.43 22.39 -19.41
CA THR A 192 22.51 23.37 -19.24
C THR A 192 23.24 23.64 -20.55
N TRP A 193 23.45 22.61 -21.37
CA TRP A 193 24.09 22.76 -22.69
C TRP A 193 23.14 23.41 -23.70
N LEU A 194 21.86 23.02 -23.72
CA LEU A 194 20.84 23.63 -24.57
C LEU A 194 20.69 25.13 -24.28
N PHE A 195 20.66 25.51 -23.00
CA PHE A 195 20.62 26.91 -22.58
C PHE A 195 21.85 27.69 -23.05
N LEU A 196 23.05 27.10 -22.94
CA LEU A 196 24.30 27.69 -23.45
C LEU A 196 24.31 27.87 -24.98
N CYS A 197 23.62 27.00 -25.71
CA CYS A 197 23.44 27.09 -27.17
C CYS A 197 22.24 27.96 -27.60
N GLY A 198 21.56 28.63 -26.67
CA GLY A 198 20.39 29.46 -26.96
C GLY A 198 19.15 28.67 -27.41
N MET A 199 19.10 27.37 -27.13
CA MET A 199 17.97 26.50 -27.45
C MET A 199 16.99 26.42 -26.28
N GLU A 200 15.69 26.49 -26.58
CA GLU A 200 14.65 26.33 -25.56
C GLU A 200 14.63 24.90 -24.99
N PRO A 201 14.27 24.73 -23.69
CA PRO A 201 14.11 23.42 -23.09
C PRO A 201 13.09 22.58 -23.85
N ARG A 202 13.41 21.32 -24.12
CA ARG A 202 12.52 20.41 -24.84
C ARG A 202 11.29 20.06 -23.99
N LEU A 203 10.11 20.01 -24.60
CA LEU A 203 8.92 19.46 -23.96
C LEU A 203 9.15 17.97 -23.67
N GLN A 204 9.06 17.57 -22.39
CA GLN A 204 9.26 16.19 -21.97
C GLN A 204 7.95 15.60 -21.46
N LYS A 205 7.68 14.35 -21.84
CA LYS A 205 6.55 13.56 -21.36
C LYS A 205 7.06 12.53 -20.35
N LYS A 206 6.57 12.58 -19.11
CA LYS A 206 7.01 11.67 -18.04
C LYS A 206 5.85 10.99 -17.35
N LEU A 207 6.00 9.69 -17.09
CA LEU A 207 5.15 8.90 -16.20
C LEU A 207 5.60 9.12 -14.76
N GLY A 208 4.64 9.27 -13.83
CA GLY A 208 4.94 9.44 -12.43
C GLY A 208 3.72 9.29 -11.54
N SER A 209 3.92 9.37 -10.23
CA SER A 209 2.81 9.44 -9.28
C SER A 209 2.33 10.87 -9.18
N PHE A 210 1.01 11.05 -9.11
CA PHE A 210 0.36 12.30 -8.83
C PHE A 210 -0.49 12.15 -7.58
N GLN A 211 -0.12 12.89 -6.55
CA GLN A 211 -0.81 12.92 -5.26
C GLN A 211 -1.57 14.23 -5.13
N LEU A 212 -2.83 14.17 -4.69
CA LEU A 212 -3.60 15.38 -4.38
C LEU A 212 -2.93 16.20 -3.28
N PHE A 213 -2.86 17.51 -3.49
CA PHE A 213 -2.25 18.42 -2.53
C PHE A 213 -3.13 18.58 -1.27
N LEU A 214 -2.48 18.65 -0.11
CA LEU A 214 -3.14 18.79 1.18
C LEU A 214 -3.21 20.26 1.61
N ASN A 215 -4.42 20.82 1.57
CA ASN A 215 -4.64 22.21 1.99
C ASN A 215 -4.80 22.33 3.51
N ASN A 216 -4.09 23.31 4.10
CA ASN A 216 -4.12 23.65 5.52
C ASN A 216 -3.60 22.52 6.45
N TYR A 217 -2.60 21.78 5.98
CA TYR A 217 -1.86 20.81 6.78
C TYR A 217 -0.48 21.40 7.13
N MET A 218 0.03 21.06 8.32
CA MET A 218 1.40 21.36 8.75
C MET A 218 2.18 20.05 8.84
N ASP A 219 3.47 20.07 8.53
CA ASP A 219 4.33 18.89 8.75
C ASP A 219 4.33 18.54 10.24
N ALA A 220 4.41 17.25 10.58
CA ALA A 220 4.27 16.85 11.99
C ALA A 220 5.40 17.40 12.87
N GLU A 221 6.60 17.56 12.33
CA GLU A 221 7.69 18.26 13.03
C GLU A 221 7.31 19.71 13.37
N GLU A 222 6.78 20.47 12.41
CA GLU A 222 6.31 21.85 12.63
C GLU A 222 5.16 21.88 13.64
N PHE A 223 4.18 20.99 13.48
CA PHE A 223 3.02 20.90 14.37
C PHE A 223 3.43 20.61 15.81
N LEU A 224 4.34 19.65 16.02
CA LEU A 224 4.81 19.26 17.35
C LEU A 224 5.78 20.29 17.96
N SER A 225 6.44 21.10 17.14
CA SER A 225 7.19 22.28 17.59
C SER A 225 6.24 23.38 18.08
N LYS A 226 5.14 23.62 17.35
CA LYS A 226 4.12 24.61 17.71
C LYS A 226 3.26 24.19 18.91
N TYR A 227 2.92 22.91 18.99
CA TYR A 227 2.09 22.32 20.04
C TYR A 227 2.76 21.08 20.65
N PRO A 228 3.80 21.26 21.49
CA PRO A 228 4.55 20.16 22.07
C PRO A 228 3.67 19.18 22.83
N LEU A 229 3.83 17.88 22.57
CA LEU A 229 3.16 16.85 23.34
C LEU A 229 3.64 16.88 24.80
N PRO A 230 2.76 16.60 25.78
CA PRO A 230 3.15 16.53 27.19
C PRO A 230 4.34 15.59 27.40
N GLY A 231 5.41 16.05 28.05
CA GLY A 231 6.60 15.22 28.30
C GLY A 231 7.51 14.97 27.10
N MET A 232 7.28 15.61 25.93
CA MET A 232 8.19 15.54 24.79
C MET A 232 9.47 16.36 25.02
N TYR A 233 9.35 17.47 25.74
CA TYR A 233 10.47 18.26 26.25
C TYR A 233 10.28 18.34 27.76
N ARG A 234 11.05 17.58 28.55
CA ARG A 234 11.06 17.72 30.00
C ARG A 234 11.21 19.21 30.37
N ASP A 235 10.27 19.72 31.14
CA ASP A 235 10.26 21.01 31.85
C ASP A 235 11.58 21.81 31.77
N GLN A 236 11.80 22.55 30.69
CA GLN A 236 12.81 23.61 30.63
C GLN A 236 12.08 24.95 30.46
N PRO A 237 11.89 25.72 31.56
CA PRO A 237 11.30 27.05 31.50
C PRO A 237 12.07 28.02 30.57
N SER A 238 13.36 27.78 30.33
CA SER A 238 14.28 28.67 29.61
C SER A 238 14.12 28.65 28.09
N LEU A 239 13.73 27.53 27.47
CA LEU A 239 13.62 27.45 25.99
C LEU A 239 12.27 27.98 25.49
N ASN A 240 11.19 27.76 26.25
CA ASN A 240 9.87 28.31 25.97
C ASN A 240 9.85 29.85 25.98
N GLN A 241 10.69 30.48 26.80
CA GLN A 241 10.81 31.94 26.84
C GLN A 241 11.55 32.50 25.62
N GLN A 242 12.52 31.76 25.06
CA GLN A 242 13.23 32.20 23.86
C GLN A 242 12.44 31.97 22.56
N LEU A 243 11.67 30.89 22.49
CA LEU A 243 10.80 30.59 21.35
C LEU A 243 9.57 31.50 21.31
N SER A 244 8.98 31.83 22.47
CA SER A 244 7.87 32.79 22.55
C SER A 244 8.29 34.19 22.10
N HIS A 245 9.51 34.64 22.44
CA HIS A 245 10.05 35.92 21.98
C HIS A 245 10.31 35.98 20.46
N ARG A 246 10.66 34.87 19.80
CA ARG A 246 10.81 34.86 18.33
C ARG A 246 9.47 34.84 17.59
N LEU A 247 8.45 34.20 18.15
CA LEU A 247 7.12 34.14 17.57
C LEU A 247 6.33 35.45 17.77
N HIS A 248 6.47 36.11 18.93
CA HIS A 248 5.79 37.39 19.20
C HIS A 248 6.22 38.54 18.29
N ASN A 249 7.43 38.51 17.71
CA ASN A 249 7.89 39.57 16.82
C ASN A 249 7.33 39.49 15.39
N LYS A 250 6.62 38.42 15.03
CA LYS A 250 6.01 38.27 13.70
C LYS A 250 4.53 38.67 13.66
N ASP A 251 3.85 38.71 14.80
CA ASP A 251 2.38 38.87 14.90
C ASP A 251 1.93 40.15 15.63
N GLN A 252 2.79 41.19 15.74
CA GLN A 252 2.43 42.46 16.42
C GLN A 252 1.50 43.38 15.61
N ASN A 253 0.44 42.84 15.00
CA ASN A 253 -0.68 43.65 14.51
C ASN A 253 -2.00 42.83 14.44
N CYS A 254 -2.47 42.29 15.57
CA CYS A 254 -3.91 42.08 15.81
C CYS A 254 -4.19 41.70 17.27
N SER A 255 -4.61 42.65 18.09
CA SER A 255 -5.03 42.40 19.48
C SER A 255 -6.51 42.02 19.56
N THR A 256 -6.83 40.73 19.36
CA THR A 256 -8.14 40.14 19.73
C THR A 256 -8.19 38.60 19.92
N GLU A 257 -7.07 37.88 20.16
CA GLU A 257 -7.09 36.40 20.25
C GLU A 257 -6.69 35.84 21.63
N SER A 258 -7.65 35.61 22.52
CA SER A 258 -7.39 34.87 23.77
C SER A 258 -8.44 33.82 24.16
N GLN A 259 -9.40 33.50 23.29
CA GLN A 259 -10.40 32.43 23.54
C GLN A 259 -10.25 31.17 22.68
N ASP A 260 -9.46 31.22 21.59
CA ASP A 260 -9.40 30.11 20.60
C ASP A 260 -8.06 29.35 20.62
N LYS A 261 -7.25 29.48 21.68
CA LYS A 261 -5.95 28.84 21.75
C LYS A 261 -6.09 27.33 22.04
N PHE A 262 -5.53 26.50 21.17
CA PHE A 262 -5.50 25.06 21.35
C PHE A 262 -4.63 24.64 22.55
N GLU A 263 -5.14 23.67 23.31
CA GLU A 263 -4.43 23.04 24.43
C GLU A 263 -4.60 21.51 24.43
N TRP A 264 -3.56 20.81 24.90
CA TRP A 264 -3.58 19.36 25.08
C TRP A 264 -4.40 18.97 26.31
N THR A 265 -5.66 18.60 26.08
CA THR A 265 -6.50 17.90 27.08
C THR A 265 -6.41 16.39 26.89
N GLU A 266 -6.80 15.61 27.90
CA GLU A 266 -6.85 14.14 27.81
C GLU A 266 -7.72 13.66 26.62
N VAL A 267 -8.82 14.36 26.36
CA VAL A 267 -9.70 14.11 25.22
C VAL A 267 -9.00 14.38 23.89
N ASN A 268 -8.28 15.49 23.77
CA ASN A 268 -7.55 15.84 22.55
C ASN A 268 -6.36 14.88 22.30
N LEU A 269 -5.65 14.49 23.36
CA LEU A 269 -4.59 13.47 23.29
C LEU A 269 -5.15 12.13 22.82
N THR A 270 -6.32 11.74 23.31
CA THR A 270 -7.00 10.50 22.88
C THR A 270 -7.39 10.57 21.41
N LYS A 271 -7.95 11.69 20.93
CA LYS A 271 -8.29 11.86 19.51
C LYS A 271 -7.05 11.79 18.61
N PHE A 272 -5.99 12.50 18.97
CA PHE A 272 -4.72 12.44 18.25
C PHE A 272 -4.13 11.03 18.24
N ARG A 273 -4.19 10.34 19.39
CA ARG A 273 -3.77 8.93 19.52
C ARG A 273 -4.50 8.02 18.54
N LEU A 274 -5.81 8.15 18.41
CA LEU A 274 -6.61 7.30 17.51
C LEU A 274 -6.20 7.48 16.05
N GLU A 275 -5.91 8.72 15.62
CA GLU A 275 -5.35 8.98 14.28
C GLU A 275 -3.93 8.41 14.14
N LEU A 276 -3.10 8.54 15.18
CA LEU A 276 -1.74 7.98 15.21
C LEU A 276 -1.75 6.44 15.12
N GLU A 277 -2.70 5.76 15.76
CA GLU A 277 -2.86 4.29 15.66
C GLU A 277 -3.09 3.85 14.20
N LYS A 278 -3.86 4.63 13.42
CA LYS A 278 -4.06 4.38 11.98
C LYS A 278 -2.76 4.52 11.19
N LEU A 279 -2.01 5.61 11.42
CA LEU A 279 -0.71 5.84 10.77
C LEU A 279 0.27 4.70 11.07
N ILE A 280 0.35 4.28 12.34
CA ILE A 280 1.22 3.19 12.80
C ILE A 280 0.89 1.89 12.07
N ILE A 281 -0.39 1.51 12.00
CA ILE A 281 -0.79 0.27 11.34
C ILE A 281 -0.55 0.34 9.83
N LEU A 282 -0.87 1.47 9.19
CA LEU A 282 -0.61 1.69 7.77
C LEU A 282 0.89 1.50 7.45
N ASP A 283 1.76 2.23 8.15
CA ASP A 283 3.22 2.16 7.97
C ASP A 283 3.79 0.78 8.29
N TYR A 284 3.21 0.09 9.26
CA TYR A 284 3.64 -1.26 9.60
C TYR A 284 3.31 -2.25 8.49
N ILE A 285 2.07 -2.27 8.00
CA ILE A 285 1.60 -3.19 6.94
C ILE A 285 2.41 -2.99 5.65
N MET A 286 2.57 -1.75 5.17
CA MET A 286 3.36 -1.48 3.96
C MET A 286 4.88 -1.51 4.19
N ARG A 287 5.32 -1.72 5.44
CA ARG A 287 6.71 -1.65 5.90
C ARG A 287 7.43 -0.42 5.34
N ASN A 288 6.98 0.75 5.77
CA ASN A 288 7.63 2.01 5.40
C ASN A 288 9.06 2.08 5.95
N THR A 289 10.03 2.37 5.09
CA THR A 289 11.46 2.45 5.41
C THR A 289 11.99 3.89 5.52
N ASP A 290 11.10 4.88 5.42
CA ASP A 290 11.44 6.30 5.44
C ASP A 290 10.36 7.19 6.08
N ARG A 291 9.59 6.69 7.06
CA ARG A 291 8.65 7.56 7.79
C ARG A 291 9.39 8.38 8.86
N GLY A 292 9.80 9.60 8.53
CA GLY A 292 10.22 10.63 9.49
C GLY A 292 9.05 11.48 9.99
N LEU A 293 9.31 12.46 10.88
CA LEU A 293 8.29 13.46 11.32
C LEU A 293 7.97 14.51 10.24
N ASP A 294 8.84 14.63 9.25
CA ASP A 294 8.71 15.45 8.05
C ASP A 294 7.84 14.77 6.97
N ASN A 295 7.60 13.45 7.07
CA ASN A 295 6.89 12.66 6.05
C ASN A 295 5.44 12.34 6.44
N TRP A 296 4.85 13.04 7.40
CA TRP A 296 3.42 13.02 7.65
C TRP A 296 2.98 14.37 8.18
N MET A 297 1.73 14.71 7.94
CA MET A 297 1.20 16.03 8.22
C MET A 297 0.03 15.95 9.20
N VAL A 298 -0.22 17.06 9.89
CA VAL A 298 -1.32 17.22 10.85
C VAL A 298 -2.14 18.43 10.46
N LYS A 299 -3.45 18.25 10.41
CA LYS A 299 -4.43 19.33 10.34
C LYS A 299 -5.26 19.35 11.61
N LEU A 300 -5.28 20.50 12.26
CA LEU A 300 -6.04 20.77 13.46
C LEU A 300 -7.24 21.64 13.11
N VAL A 301 -8.46 21.16 13.35
CA VAL A 301 -9.70 21.85 12.99
C VAL A 301 -10.49 22.21 14.26
N PRO A 302 -10.78 23.51 14.49
CA PRO A 302 -11.69 23.93 15.56
C PRO A 302 -13.14 23.64 15.17
N ILE A 303 -13.90 23.06 16.10
CA ILE A 303 -15.34 22.80 15.98
C ILE A 303 -16.05 23.55 17.09
N HIS A 304 -16.74 24.62 16.70
CA HIS A 304 -17.54 25.42 17.62
C HIS A 304 -18.80 24.66 18.02
N LYS A 305 -18.88 24.28 19.30
CA LYS A 305 -20.05 23.65 19.91
C LYS A 305 -20.73 24.65 20.86
N LYS A 306 -21.98 24.37 21.23
CA LYS A 306 -22.74 25.20 22.19
C LYS A 306 -22.06 25.38 23.56
N LYS A 307 -21.11 24.50 23.92
CA LYS A 307 -20.34 24.52 25.19
C LYS A 307 -18.83 24.78 24.99
N GLY A 308 -18.44 25.51 23.95
CA GLY A 308 -17.03 25.85 23.67
C GLY A 308 -16.47 25.14 22.44
N ILE A 309 -15.14 25.18 22.28
CA ILE A 309 -14.44 24.67 21.09
C ILE A 309 -13.96 23.24 21.34
N SER A 310 -14.35 22.32 20.45
CA SER A 310 -13.80 20.97 20.37
C SER A 310 -12.82 20.91 19.21
N TRP A 311 -11.71 20.21 19.37
CA TRP A 311 -10.72 20.08 18.31
C TRP A 311 -10.82 18.73 17.62
N GLU A 312 -10.64 18.71 16.30
CA GLU A 312 -10.47 17.49 15.49
C GLU A 312 -9.08 17.47 14.87
N PHE A 313 -8.51 16.27 14.82
CA PHE A 313 -7.20 16.01 14.23
C PHE A 313 -7.42 15.18 12.97
N HIS A 314 -6.74 15.56 11.90
CA HIS A 314 -6.59 14.75 10.71
C HIS A 314 -5.11 14.58 10.45
N LEU A 315 -4.63 13.34 10.50
CA LEU A 315 -3.28 13.01 10.12
C LEU A 315 -3.27 12.61 8.64
N ALA A 316 -2.19 12.94 7.94
CA ALA A 316 -2.02 12.53 6.57
C ALA A 316 -0.63 11.97 6.30
N ALA A 317 -0.56 10.84 5.60
CA ALA A 317 0.68 10.15 5.27
C ALA A 317 1.13 10.49 3.84
N ILE A 318 2.21 11.25 3.72
CA ILE A 318 2.80 11.68 2.44
C ILE A 318 4.15 10.99 2.21
N ASP A 319 4.70 11.11 1.00
CA ASP A 319 6.02 10.54 0.65
C ASP A 319 6.16 9.04 0.97
N ASN A 320 5.31 8.22 0.35
CA ASN A 320 5.24 6.78 0.58
C ASN A 320 6.05 5.96 -0.44
N GLY A 321 6.91 6.60 -1.25
CA GLY A 321 7.66 5.93 -2.32
C GLY A 321 8.69 4.88 -1.87
N LEU A 322 8.99 4.80 -0.57
CA LEU A 322 10.01 3.90 0.01
C LEU A 322 9.39 2.83 0.92
N THR A 323 8.34 2.20 0.39
CA THR A 323 7.50 1.17 1.02
C THR A 323 7.48 -0.11 0.17
N PHE A 324 6.76 -1.15 0.62
CA PHE A 324 6.60 -2.44 -0.06
C PHE A 324 7.93 -3.16 -0.39
N PRO A 325 8.80 -3.41 0.60
CA PRO A 325 10.05 -4.12 0.35
C PRO A 325 9.80 -5.59 -0.03
N TRP A 326 10.68 -6.15 -0.86
CA TRP A 326 10.60 -7.56 -1.28
C TRP A 326 11.19 -8.53 -0.27
N LYS A 327 11.90 -8.02 0.74
CA LYS A 327 12.38 -8.75 1.92
C LYS A 327 12.40 -7.82 3.12
N HIS A 328 12.38 -8.36 4.34
CA HIS A 328 12.66 -7.54 5.51
C HIS A 328 14.07 -6.92 5.44
N PRO A 329 14.28 -5.70 5.97
CA PRO A 329 15.62 -5.12 6.05
C PRO A 329 16.60 -5.99 6.83
N ASP A 330 17.85 -5.99 6.37
CA ASP A 330 18.96 -6.68 7.04
C ASP A 330 19.29 -5.94 8.37
N GLU A 331 19.69 -6.65 9.43
CA GLU A 331 19.80 -6.07 10.80
C GLU A 331 20.75 -4.88 10.94
N TRP A 332 21.80 -4.83 10.14
CA TRP A 332 22.75 -3.71 10.12
C TRP A 332 22.13 -2.42 9.52
N ARG A 333 20.93 -2.49 8.93
CA ARG A 333 20.08 -1.36 8.51
C ARG A 333 18.62 -1.61 8.85
N SER A 334 18.23 -1.23 10.06
CA SER A 334 16.90 -1.51 10.60
C SER A 334 15.75 -0.62 10.09
N TYR A 335 16.05 0.54 9.47
CA TYR A 335 15.08 1.55 9.01
C TYR A 335 13.91 1.72 10.01
N PRO A 336 14.17 2.29 11.21
CA PRO A 336 13.15 2.44 12.24
C PRO A 336 12.08 3.44 11.82
N TYR A 337 10.88 3.30 12.38
CA TYR A 337 9.80 4.26 12.20
C TYR A 337 10.06 5.52 13.00
N GLY A 338 9.98 6.71 12.39
CA GLY A 338 10.23 7.99 13.05
C GLY A 338 9.21 8.34 14.12
N TRP A 339 7.97 7.86 14.02
CA TRP A 339 6.97 8.01 15.08
C TRP A 339 7.33 7.27 16.37
N LEU A 340 8.35 6.40 16.38
CA LEU A 340 8.88 5.81 17.63
C LEU A 340 9.58 6.82 18.54
N TYR A 341 9.94 8.00 18.02
CA TYR A 341 10.51 9.09 18.82
C TYR A 341 9.44 9.92 19.54
N LEU A 342 8.15 9.64 19.33
CA LEU A 342 7.08 10.27 20.08
C LEU A 342 7.12 9.82 21.56
N PRO A 343 6.54 10.61 22.49
CA PRO A 343 6.57 10.30 23.90
C PRO A 343 6.04 8.90 24.25
N VAL A 344 6.72 8.23 25.19
CA VAL A 344 6.40 6.86 25.63
C VAL A 344 4.96 6.72 26.13
N HIS A 345 4.41 7.74 26.80
CA HIS A 345 3.03 7.69 27.30
C HIS A 345 1.98 7.61 26.16
N MET A 346 2.34 7.99 24.93
CA MET A 346 1.52 7.79 23.73
C MET A 346 1.75 6.40 23.11
N LEU A 347 2.99 5.93 23.06
CA LEU A 347 3.33 4.68 22.36
C LEU A 347 3.12 3.42 23.20
N ALA A 348 3.22 3.52 24.52
CA ALA A 348 3.20 2.37 25.44
C ALA A 348 1.79 1.91 25.83
N GLN A 349 0.73 2.64 25.48
CA GLN A 349 -0.62 2.16 25.77
C GLN A 349 -1.09 1.16 24.70
N PRO A 350 -1.97 0.20 25.07
CA PRO A 350 -2.50 -0.78 24.14
C PRO A 350 -3.29 -0.15 22.99
N PHE A 351 -3.36 -0.82 21.84
CA PHE A 351 -4.24 -0.40 20.75
C PHE A 351 -5.70 -0.34 21.23
N SER A 352 -6.37 0.76 20.88
CA SER A 352 -7.74 1.02 21.29
C SER A 352 -8.73 -0.04 20.78
N GLU A 353 -9.85 -0.17 21.48
CA GLU A 353 -10.95 -1.03 21.04
C GLU A 353 -11.54 -0.58 19.68
N SER A 354 -11.52 0.72 19.39
CA SER A 354 -11.93 1.26 18.08
C SER A 354 -11.03 0.73 16.97
N THR A 355 -9.71 0.72 17.19
CA THR A 355 -8.73 0.16 16.24
C THR A 355 -8.95 -1.33 16.02
N ARG A 356 -9.19 -2.12 17.08
CA ARG A 356 -9.48 -3.56 16.94
C ARG A 356 -10.73 -3.82 16.11
N ARG A 357 -11.84 -3.12 16.41
CA ARG A 357 -13.11 -3.24 15.68
C ARG A 357 -12.97 -2.89 14.21
N HIS A 358 -12.08 -1.95 13.88
CA HIS A 358 -11.84 -1.53 12.51
C HIS A 358 -10.97 -2.53 11.73
N PHE A 359 -9.81 -2.89 12.27
CA PHE A 359 -8.80 -3.64 11.50
C PHE A 359 -8.98 -5.16 11.53
N LEU A 360 -9.44 -5.75 12.64
CA LEU A 360 -9.56 -7.22 12.72
C LEU A 360 -10.52 -7.80 11.68
N PRO A 361 -11.75 -7.26 11.47
CA PRO A 361 -12.66 -7.81 10.47
C PRO A 361 -12.11 -7.76 9.03
N LEU A 362 -11.31 -6.73 8.72
CA LEU A 362 -10.69 -6.56 7.40
C LEU A 362 -9.51 -7.53 7.21
N LEU A 363 -8.56 -7.54 8.14
CA LEU A 363 -7.32 -8.29 8.00
C LEU A 363 -7.49 -9.81 8.20
N THR A 364 -8.60 -10.25 8.79
CA THR A 364 -8.96 -11.68 8.88
C THR A 364 -9.94 -12.13 7.80
N SER A 365 -10.29 -11.28 6.84
CA SER A 365 -11.21 -11.62 5.75
C SER A 365 -10.45 -12.19 4.54
N GLU A 366 -10.75 -13.43 4.18
CA GLU A 366 -10.20 -14.09 2.98
C GLU A 366 -10.62 -13.36 1.70
N LYS A 367 -11.86 -12.87 1.64
CA LYS A 367 -12.37 -12.06 0.52
C LYS A 367 -11.59 -10.77 0.39
N TRP A 368 -11.33 -10.07 1.51
CA TRP A 368 -10.56 -8.83 1.50
C TRP A 368 -9.15 -9.07 0.94
N TRP A 369 -8.46 -10.12 1.36
CA TRP A 369 -7.14 -10.48 0.84
C TRP A 369 -7.16 -10.87 -0.63
N SER A 370 -8.16 -11.64 -1.07
CA SER A 370 -8.29 -12.05 -2.47
C SER A 370 -8.51 -10.86 -3.42
N GLU A 371 -9.40 -9.96 -3.06
CA GLU A 371 -9.64 -8.73 -3.83
C GLU A 371 -8.43 -7.79 -3.79
N SER A 372 -7.83 -7.58 -2.60
CA SER A 372 -6.62 -6.77 -2.45
C SER A 372 -5.50 -7.32 -3.32
N TYR A 373 -5.27 -8.63 -3.37
CA TYR A 373 -4.25 -9.21 -4.25
C TYR A 373 -4.48 -8.83 -5.71
N LYS A 374 -5.72 -8.87 -6.19
CA LYS A 374 -6.05 -8.53 -7.59
C LYS A 374 -5.80 -7.07 -7.91
N GLU A 375 -6.28 -6.17 -7.04
CA GLU A 375 -6.13 -4.73 -7.20
C GLU A 375 -4.66 -4.30 -7.14
N PHE A 376 -3.91 -4.79 -6.14
CA PHE A 376 -2.48 -4.51 -6.04
C PHE A 376 -1.69 -5.12 -7.20
N THR A 377 -1.98 -6.35 -7.61
CA THR A 377 -1.30 -6.95 -8.78
C THR A 377 -1.54 -6.12 -10.03
N SER A 378 -2.78 -5.66 -10.24
CA SER A 378 -3.13 -4.79 -11.37
C SER A 378 -2.42 -3.44 -11.32
N LEU A 379 -2.19 -2.89 -10.14
CA LEU A 379 -1.49 -1.62 -9.96
C LEU A 379 0.02 -1.79 -10.22
N PHE A 380 0.65 -2.79 -9.59
CA PHE A 380 2.08 -3.05 -9.76
C PHE A 380 2.44 -3.48 -11.20
N SER A 381 1.52 -4.17 -11.90
CA SER A 381 1.74 -4.55 -13.31
C SER A 381 1.71 -3.39 -14.29
N ARG A 382 1.40 -2.17 -13.85
CA ARG A 382 1.50 -0.96 -14.71
C ARG A 382 2.96 -0.56 -14.95
N ASP A 383 3.89 -1.01 -14.11
CA ASP A 383 5.30 -0.76 -14.32
C ASP A 383 5.88 -1.65 -15.44
N SER A 384 6.66 -1.06 -16.33
CA SER A 384 7.29 -1.75 -17.47
C SER A 384 8.27 -2.85 -17.04
N ASP A 385 8.87 -2.72 -15.85
CA ASP A 385 9.86 -3.65 -15.31
C ASP A 385 9.23 -4.65 -14.32
N PHE A 386 7.89 -4.73 -14.28
CA PHE A 386 7.15 -5.60 -13.39
C PHE A 386 7.53 -7.07 -13.55
N LYS A 387 7.84 -7.71 -12.41
CA LYS A 387 8.14 -9.13 -12.34
C LYS A 387 7.25 -9.78 -11.29
N ILE A 388 6.34 -10.65 -11.72
CA ILE A 388 5.41 -11.36 -10.84
C ILE A 388 6.13 -12.10 -9.69
N ARG A 389 7.32 -12.66 -9.96
CA ARG A 389 8.14 -13.33 -8.95
C ARG A 389 8.60 -12.37 -7.84
N MET A 390 8.93 -11.13 -8.17
CA MET A 390 9.31 -10.12 -7.17
C MET A 390 8.09 -9.61 -6.42
N TRP A 391 6.97 -9.38 -7.13
CA TRP A 391 5.70 -9.00 -6.52
C TRP A 391 5.24 -9.99 -5.45
N ARG A 392 5.31 -11.30 -5.71
CA ARG A 392 4.97 -12.33 -4.71
C ARG A 392 5.79 -12.22 -3.43
N LYS A 393 7.06 -11.82 -3.53
CA LYS A 393 7.90 -11.60 -2.34
C LYS A 393 7.48 -10.34 -1.57
N GLN A 394 7.16 -9.25 -2.27
CA GLN A 394 6.61 -8.04 -1.64
C GLN A 394 5.27 -8.34 -0.95
N TRP A 395 4.39 -9.10 -1.61
CA TRP A 395 3.12 -9.55 -1.06
C TRP A 395 3.30 -10.42 0.19
N ALA A 396 4.26 -11.34 0.19
CA ALA A 396 4.56 -12.16 1.35
C ALA A 396 5.07 -11.36 2.56
N VAL A 397 5.87 -10.31 2.32
CA VAL A 397 6.29 -9.38 3.38
C VAL A 397 5.10 -8.60 3.91
N LEU A 398 4.27 -8.04 3.02
CA LEU A 398 3.07 -7.28 3.40
C LEU A 398 2.11 -8.13 4.25
N LYS A 399 1.84 -9.38 3.84
CA LYS A 399 1.04 -10.31 4.63
C LYS A 399 1.69 -10.68 5.96
N GLY A 400 3.00 -10.90 6.01
CA GLY A 400 3.73 -11.11 7.26
C GLY A 400 3.60 -9.94 8.23
N GLN A 401 3.69 -8.71 7.71
CA GLN A 401 3.46 -7.51 8.51
C GLN A 401 2.02 -7.42 9.01
N ALA A 402 1.04 -7.66 8.16
CA ALA A 402 -0.35 -7.70 8.56
C ALA A 402 -0.64 -8.81 9.58
N TYR A 403 0.04 -9.96 9.50
CA TYR A 403 -0.08 -11.04 10.46
C TYR A 403 0.36 -10.57 11.85
N ASN A 404 1.51 -9.91 11.95
CA ASN A 404 1.97 -9.32 13.20
C ASN A 404 1.01 -8.26 13.76
N VAL A 405 0.36 -7.47 12.89
CA VAL A 405 -0.70 -6.53 13.31
C VAL A 405 -1.88 -7.30 13.91
N VAL A 406 -2.41 -8.31 13.22
CA VAL A 406 -3.52 -9.13 13.71
C VAL A 406 -3.19 -9.78 15.05
N GLU A 407 -2.01 -10.39 15.17
CA GLU A 407 -1.58 -11.03 16.41
C GLU A 407 -1.42 -10.04 17.57
N THR A 408 -1.02 -8.81 17.29
CA THR A 408 -0.92 -7.75 18.31
C THR A 408 -2.31 -7.24 18.71
N LEU A 409 -3.20 -7.04 17.75
CA LEU A 409 -4.59 -6.61 17.98
C LEU A 409 -5.45 -7.69 18.65
N ARG A 410 -5.02 -8.95 18.66
CA ARG A 410 -5.68 -10.03 19.41
C ARG A 410 -5.52 -9.89 20.93
N ASP A 411 -4.37 -9.45 21.42
CA ASP A 411 -4.13 -9.29 22.85
C ASP A 411 -4.51 -7.88 23.30
N ILE A 412 -5.46 -7.77 24.25
CA ILE A 412 -5.98 -6.48 24.77
C ILE A 412 -4.93 -5.59 25.43
N ARG A 413 -3.78 -6.16 25.79
CA ARG A 413 -2.71 -5.47 26.51
C ARG A 413 -1.61 -4.94 25.61
N GLN A 414 -1.61 -5.31 24.32
CA GLN A 414 -0.52 -4.97 23.41
C GLN A 414 -0.81 -3.72 22.59
N GLY A 415 0.23 -2.95 22.31
CA GLY A 415 0.18 -1.70 21.56
C GLY A 415 1.32 -1.57 20.52
N PRO A 416 1.62 -0.33 20.10
CA PRO A 416 2.64 -0.04 19.10
C PRO A 416 4.03 -0.58 19.44
N LEU A 417 4.46 -0.52 20.71
CA LEU A 417 5.80 -0.97 21.11
C LEU A 417 5.93 -2.50 21.05
N GLU A 418 4.87 -3.24 21.35
CA GLU A 418 4.83 -4.70 21.23
C GLU A 418 4.82 -5.10 19.75
N LEU A 419 4.07 -4.38 18.90
CA LEU A 419 4.01 -4.61 17.46
C LEU A 419 5.40 -4.54 16.80
N VAL A 420 6.20 -3.52 17.11
CA VAL A 420 7.53 -3.36 16.53
C VAL A 420 8.55 -4.37 17.06
N ARG A 421 8.29 -4.98 18.22
CA ARG A 421 9.12 -6.05 18.81
C ARG A 421 8.76 -7.44 18.30
N ARG A 422 7.64 -7.59 17.59
CA ARG A 422 7.23 -8.89 17.01
C ARG A 422 8.32 -9.43 16.10
N THR A 423 8.52 -10.75 16.15
CA THR A 423 9.41 -11.43 15.23
C THR A 423 8.95 -11.21 13.79
N ARG A 424 9.90 -10.89 12.91
CA ARG A 424 9.65 -10.73 11.48
C ARG A 424 9.17 -12.06 10.90
N CYS A 425 8.08 -12.02 10.15
CA CYS A 425 7.55 -13.18 9.45
C CYS A 425 7.22 -12.85 7.99
N LEU A 426 7.04 -13.89 7.20
CA LEU A 426 6.49 -13.88 5.85
C LEU A 426 5.27 -14.78 5.85
N VAL A 427 4.27 -14.46 5.03
CA VAL A 427 3.17 -15.39 4.72
C VAL A 427 3.27 -15.73 3.26
N LEU A 428 3.56 -17.00 2.96
CA LEU A 428 3.75 -17.49 1.60
C LEU A 428 2.44 -18.06 1.07
N ASP A 429 2.14 -17.74 -0.19
CA ASP A 429 1.01 -18.30 -0.93
C ASP A 429 1.48 -19.51 -1.74
N GLU A 430 1.03 -20.70 -1.36
CA GLU A 430 1.26 -21.95 -2.08
C GLU A 430 0.02 -22.33 -2.89
N LYS A 431 0.23 -22.81 -4.12
CA LYS A 431 -0.86 -23.28 -4.98
C LYS A 431 -1.07 -24.77 -4.73
N MET A 432 -2.30 -25.14 -4.37
CA MET A 432 -2.71 -26.54 -4.22
C MET A 432 -3.88 -26.85 -5.14
N GLN A 433 -3.86 -28.02 -5.79
CA GLN A 433 -5.04 -28.53 -6.47
C GLN A 433 -5.93 -29.25 -5.46
N VAL A 434 -7.17 -28.79 -5.33
CA VAL A 434 -8.19 -29.43 -4.51
C VAL A 434 -9.22 -30.04 -5.45
N PRO A 435 -9.63 -31.31 -5.24
CA PRO A 435 -10.70 -31.90 -6.03
C PRO A 435 -11.97 -31.07 -5.86
N LEU A 436 -12.61 -30.68 -6.96
CA LEU A 436 -13.99 -30.20 -6.91
C LEU A 436 -14.80 -31.36 -6.36
N ALA A 437 -15.55 -31.11 -5.27
CA ALA A 437 -16.36 -32.14 -4.65
C ALA A 437 -17.23 -32.80 -5.74
N VAL A 438 -16.85 -34.01 -6.13
CA VAL A 438 -17.81 -34.92 -6.74
C VAL A 438 -18.85 -35.13 -5.66
N PRO A 439 -20.15 -35.12 -5.96
CA PRO A 439 -21.16 -35.46 -4.98
C PRO A 439 -21.04 -36.96 -4.69
N ILE A 440 -19.98 -37.37 -3.99
CA ILE A 440 -19.70 -38.74 -3.56
C ILE A 440 -20.90 -39.24 -2.76
N LEU A 441 -21.56 -38.34 -2.01
CA LEU A 441 -22.81 -38.66 -1.32
C LEU A 441 -23.94 -39.04 -2.28
N ASN A 442 -24.17 -38.30 -3.38
CA ASN A 442 -25.22 -38.67 -4.34
C ASN A 442 -24.84 -39.93 -5.13
N THR A 443 -23.57 -40.13 -5.46
CA THR A 443 -23.12 -41.34 -6.15
C THR A 443 -23.21 -42.56 -5.24
N ALA A 444 -22.82 -42.44 -3.97
CA ALA A 444 -22.93 -43.50 -2.96
C ALA A 444 -24.37 -43.77 -2.51
N ILE A 445 -25.25 -42.76 -2.49
CA ILE A 445 -26.68 -42.92 -2.22
C ILE A 445 -27.40 -43.60 -3.40
N ASN A 446 -26.93 -43.38 -4.63
CA ASN A 446 -27.52 -43.97 -5.84
C ASN A 446 -26.88 -45.31 -6.24
N GLU A 447 -25.80 -45.74 -5.57
CA GLU A 447 -25.27 -47.09 -5.72
C GLU A 447 -26.26 -48.09 -5.09
N ARG A 448 -26.80 -48.99 -5.93
CA ARG A 448 -27.64 -50.08 -5.43
C ARG A 448 -26.76 -51.05 -4.65
N ILE A 449 -26.99 -51.13 -3.34
CA ILE A 449 -26.42 -52.19 -2.49
C ILE A 449 -26.81 -53.53 -3.13
N PRO A 450 -25.84 -54.40 -3.50
CA PRO A 450 -26.16 -55.72 -4.03
C PRO A 450 -26.95 -56.50 -2.98
N VAL A 451 -28.19 -56.86 -3.29
CA VAL A 451 -29.03 -57.73 -2.45
C VAL A 451 -28.57 -59.17 -2.62
N GLN A 452 -27.39 -59.48 -2.11
CA GLN A 452 -26.99 -60.83 -1.74
C GLN A 452 -26.25 -60.74 -0.42
N ALA A 453 -27.03 -60.62 0.66
CA ALA A 453 -26.57 -60.92 2.00
C ALA A 453 -26.22 -62.41 2.08
N GLY A 454 -24.93 -62.72 1.99
CA GLY A 454 -24.34 -63.96 2.47
C GLY A 454 -23.35 -63.61 3.58
N SER A 455 -23.57 -64.14 4.78
CA SER A 455 -22.85 -63.84 6.03
C SER A 455 -21.32 -63.81 5.92
N PRO A 456 -20.62 -63.01 6.77
CA PRO A 456 -19.17 -62.98 6.83
C PRO A 456 -18.67 -64.11 7.74
N MET A 457 -18.54 -65.32 7.21
CA MET A 457 -17.73 -66.36 7.85
C MET A 457 -17.45 -67.47 6.84
N ASN A 458 -16.22 -67.53 6.34
CA ASN A 458 -15.46 -68.77 6.18
C ASN A 458 -14.04 -68.42 5.72
N LEU A 459 -13.11 -68.48 6.68
CA LEU A 459 -11.71 -68.83 6.42
C LEU A 459 -11.69 -70.28 5.92
N TYR A 460 -11.04 -70.55 4.78
CA TYR A 460 -10.07 -71.64 4.56
C TYR A 460 -9.82 -71.85 3.06
N SER A 461 -8.54 -71.72 2.70
CA SER A 461 -7.76 -72.46 1.71
C SER A 461 -8.46 -73.50 0.83
N SER A 462 -8.34 -73.35 -0.49
CA SER A 462 -7.79 -74.40 -1.38
C SER A 462 -7.74 -73.91 -2.84
N ALA A 463 -6.54 -73.91 -3.43
CA ALA A 463 -6.40 -74.06 -4.89
C ALA A 463 -6.75 -75.51 -5.27
N PRO A 464 -7.28 -75.78 -6.49
CA PRO A 464 -6.36 -76.17 -7.57
C PRO A 464 -6.78 -75.79 -9.01
N VAL A 465 -5.74 -75.62 -9.84
CA VAL A 465 -5.58 -76.12 -11.23
C VAL A 465 -6.52 -75.60 -12.35
N VAL A 466 -5.93 -74.74 -13.19
CA VAL A 466 -5.85 -74.75 -14.67
C VAL A 466 -7.04 -75.29 -15.46
N ASN A 467 -7.63 -74.42 -16.30
CA ASN A 467 -7.82 -74.73 -17.71
C ASN A 467 -7.74 -73.45 -18.56
N GLU A 468 -6.69 -73.40 -19.38
CA GLU A 468 -6.56 -72.51 -20.52
C GLU A 468 -7.67 -72.79 -21.53
N VAL A 469 -8.48 -71.79 -21.84
CA VAL A 469 -9.10 -71.68 -23.17
C VAL A 469 -8.95 -70.23 -23.60
N ALA A 470 -8.04 -70.05 -24.56
CA ALA A 470 -7.84 -68.82 -25.29
C ALA A 470 -9.10 -68.47 -26.07
N HIS A 471 -9.68 -67.31 -25.78
CA HIS A 471 -10.39 -66.52 -26.79
C HIS A 471 -9.96 -65.07 -26.68
N GLN A 472 -9.14 -64.68 -27.64
CA GLN A 472 -8.87 -63.30 -28.02
C GLN A 472 -10.20 -62.58 -28.26
N ARG A 473 -10.48 -61.58 -27.44
CA ARG A 473 -11.18 -60.37 -27.87
C ARG A 473 -10.41 -59.19 -27.29
N ASP A 474 -9.83 -58.42 -28.20
CA ASP A 474 -9.32 -57.08 -27.96
C ASP A 474 -10.46 -56.23 -27.38
N ASP A 475 -10.38 -55.93 -26.09
CA ASP A 475 -11.01 -54.74 -25.52
C ASP A 475 -9.92 -54.00 -24.76
N ASP A 476 -9.36 -53.02 -25.46
CA ASP A 476 -8.35 -52.07 -25.00
C ASP A 476 -9.01 -51.08 -24.02
N HIS A 477 -9.51 -51.59 -22.89
CA HIS A 477 -9.98 -50.77 -21.79
C HIS A 477 -8.77 -50.25 -21.02
N LYS A 478 -8.19 -49.16 -21.53
CA LYS A 478 -7.50 -48.19 -20.69
C LYS A 478 -8.44 -47.83 -19.53
N HIS A 479 -8.16 -48.35 -18.34
CA HIS A 479 -8.65 -47.75 -17.10
C HIS A 479 -8.05 -46.35 -17.01
N SER A 480 -8.66 -45.37 -17.68
CA SER A 480 -8.52 -43.99 -17.27
C SER A 480 -9.21 -43.87 -15.93
N MET A 481 -8.42 -43.67 -14.87
CA MET A 481 -8.97 -43.12 -13.63
C MET A 481 -9.83 -41.91 -14.00
N PRO A 482 -11.06 -41.77 -13.48
CA PRO A 482 -11.86 -40.59 -13.75
C PRO A 482 -11.01 -39.36 -13.36
N GLN A 483 -10.73 -38.48 -14.32
CA GLN A 483 -10.11 -37.20 -14.03
C GLN A 483 -11.11 -36.43 -13.15
N PHE A 484 -10.90 -36.48 -11.84
CA PHE A 484 -11.61 -35.63 -10.91
C PHE A 484 -11.34 -34.18 -11.32
N ALA A 485 -12.38 -33.44 -11.66
CA ALA A 485 -12.24 -32.02 -11.94
C ALA A 485 -11.62 -31.36 -10.69
N SER A 486 -10.46 -30.72 -10.84
CA SER A 486 -9.76 -30.07 -9.73
C SER A 486 -9.82 -28.55 -9.90
N LYS A 487 -9.81 -27.82 -8.78
CA LYS A 487 -9.60 -26.38 -8.77
C LYS A 487 -8.29 -26.05 -8.06
N THR A 488 -7.52 -25.11 -8.61
CA THR A 488 -6.34 -24.56 -7.93
C THR A 488 -6.78 -23.52 -6.92
N VAL A 489 -6.35 -23.68 -5.67
CA VAL A 489 -6.57 -22.74 -4.57
C VAL A 489 -5.25 -22.33 -3.94
N ILE A 490 -5.30 -21.28 -3.12
CA ILE A 490 -4.16 -20.78 -2.35
C ILE A 490 -4.24 -21.29 -0.90
N ILE A 491 -3.10 -21.80 -0.43
CA ILE A 491 -2.85 -22.15 0.97
C ILE A 491 -1.77 -21.20 1.49
N GLU A 492 -2.07 -20.54 2.60
CA GLU A 492 -1.14 -19.62 3.25
C GLU A 492 -0.30 -20.35 4.29
N HIS A 493 1.01 -20.17 4.24
CA HIS A 493 1.95 -20.71 5.22
C HIS A 493 2.78 -19.61 5.88
N LEU A 494 2.83 -19.62 7.21
CA LEU A 494 3.64 -18.68 7.99
C LEU A 494 5.09 -19.14 8.06
N GLN A 495 6.01 -18.29 7.62
CA GLN A 495 7.45 -18.51 7.75
C GLN A 495 8.07 -17.43 8.64
N VAL A 496 8.68 -17.87 9.74
CA VAL A 496 9.48 -16.99 10.59
C VAL A 496 10.79 -16.64 9.87
N VAL A 497 11.17 -15.36 9.88
CA VAL A 497 12.45 -14.92 9.32
C VAL A 497 13.53 -15.10 10.38
N THR A 498 14.20 -16.25 10.34
CA THR A 498 15.41 -16.50 11.12
C THR A 498 16.59 -15.95 10.36
N ASN A 499 17.22 -14.89 10.87
CA ASN A 499 18.49 -14.44 10.31
C ASN A 499 19.57 -15.45 10.71
N THR A 500 20.24 -16.05 9.73
CA THR A 500 21.61 -16.50 9.96
C THR A 500 22.45 -15.25 10.18
N PRO A 501 23.14 -15.10 11.33
CA PRO A 501 24.04 -13.96 11.53
C PRO A 501 25.01 -13.91 10.35
N VAL A 502 25.08 -12.76 9.69
CA VAL A 502 26.08 -12.50 8.66
C VAL A 502 27.40 -12.42 9.40
N LEU A 503 28.17 -13.51 9.37
CA LEU A 503 29.60 -13.61 9.69
C LEU A 503 30.14 -12.45 10.54
N THR A 504 30.18 -12.64 11.86
CA THR A 504 31.18 -11.98 12.69
C THR A 504 32.55 -12.42 12.15
N TRP A 505 33.20 -11.57 11.38
CA TRP A 505 34.61 -11.76 11.08
C TRP A 505 35.37 -11.66 12.40
N CYS A 506 36.04 -12.76 12.77
CA CYS A 506 37.05 -12.81 13.81
C CYS A 506 38.22 -11.88 13.50
#